data_AF-A0A955NW56-F1
#
_entry.id   AF-A0A955NW56-F1
#
_cell.length_a   1.000
_cell.length_b   1.000
_cell.length_c   1.000
_cell.angle_alpha   90.00
_cell.angle_beta   90.00
_cell.angle_gamma   90.00
#
_symmetry.space_group_name_H-M   'P 1'
#
loop_
_entity.id
_entity.type
_entity.pdbx_description
1 polymer ?
#
loop_
_entity_poly.entity_id
_entity_poly.type
_entity_poly.pdbx_seq_one_letter_code
_entity_poly.pdbx_strand_id
1 'polypeptide(L)'
;YESGKSKTGRVYRFEGPDRWIDCGAPDPSNSISAMAVHKGQLYAAASHYRAGGSSLDASENTTPGGRIYRYLGGKDWELCGELEGHEAILGLIDFRGNLYASSLYHPAGLYRYQGGTEWENCGNPNSRCVVLGVWNGQLLSGGYDGDKGGVARYNGGRDWTYLGTPPGVTQTYSFASHFGELFVGTWPEGKVFRYGGPESWVDAGRLGDEKEVMGLMVYNGKLYGGTLPLAKVFRYEEEGSWTDTGQLDKTPDVKYRRAWTMAIHDGQLFCGTLPSGHVHSLEVGQCVTYDHALPRGWRHVAAVRNGEKVLLYVDGKPVAEKRSSVDSPKDLSNDSRLRIGFGPQDFFKGALREVRVYSRPLSESEIESLSSL
;
A
#
# COMPACT_ATOMS: atom_id res chain seq x y z
N TYR A 1 7.37 -15.65 -0.85
CA TYR A 1 8.44 -16.22 -1.69
C TYR A 1 8.30 -17.72 -1.63
N GLU A 2 8.81 -18.42 -2.62
CA GLU A 2 8.77 -19.87 -2.68
C GLU A 2 10.14 -20.48 -2.42
N SER A 3 10.24 -21.50 -1.57
CA SER A 3 11.52 -22.11 -1.19
C SER A 3 11.95 -23.29 -2.09
N GLY A 4 11.00 -24.02 -2.68
CA GLY A 4 11.32 -25.23 -3.44
C GLY A 4 11.89 -24.96 -4.83
N LYS A 5 12.75 -25.87 -5.33
CA LYS A 5 13.47 -25.72 -6.62
C LYS A 5 12.60 -25.39 -7.84
N SER A 6 11.39 -25.93 -7.91
CA SER A 6 10.44 -25.72 -9.02
C SER A 6 9.29 -24.78 -8.66
N LYS A 7 9.33 -24.16 -7.49
CA LYS A 7 8.26 -23.29 -7.00
C LYS A 7 8.53 -21.86 -7.41
N THR A 8 7.49 -21.16 -7.84
CA THR A 8 7.58 -19.85 -8.47
C THR A 8 6.57 -18.89 -7.85
N GLY A 9 6.89 -17.60 -7.89
CA GLY A 9 5.96 -16.55 -7.49
C GLY A 9 4.65 -16.63 -8.28
N ARG A 10 3.54 -16.46 -7.59
CA ARG A 10 2.19 -16.53 -8.17
C ARG A 10 1.37 -15.31 -7.81
N VAL A 11 0.43 -14.98 -8.69
CA VAL A 11 -0.57 -13.94 -8.46
C VAL A 11 -1.91 -14.62 -8.24
N TYR A 12 -2.63 -14.16 -7.23
CA TYR A 12 -3.97 -14.64 -6.91
C TYR A 12 -4.94 -13.46 -6.84
N ARG A 13 -6.16 -13.67 -7.33
CA ARG A 13 -7.27 -12.72 -7.18
C ARG A 13 -8.17 -13.17 -6.05
N PHE A 14 -8.41 -12.28 -5.09
CA PHE A 14 -9.37 -12.48 -4.02
C PHE A 14 -10.79 -12.40 -4.58
N GLU A 15 -11.64 -13.35 -4.20
CA GLU A 15 -13.04 -13.41 -4.64
C GLU A 15 -14.00 -13.58 -3.44
N GLY A 16 -13.48 -13.46 -2.22
CA GLY A 16 -14.20 -13.66 -0.97
C GLY A 16 -13.46 -14.57 0.01
N PRO A 17 -13.95 -14.69 1.25
CA PRO A 17 -13.36 -15.54 2.27
C PRO A 17 -13.08 -16.95 1.72
N ASP A 18 -11.85 -17.43 1.93
CA ASP A 18 -11.35 -18.74 1.48
C ASP A 18 -11.42 -19.01 -0.03
N ARG A 19 -11.73 -18.00 -0.86
CA ARG A 19 -11.87 -18.13 -2.31
C ARG A 19 -10.86 -17.25 -3.04
N TRP A 20 -9.86 -17.90 -3.64
CA TRP A 20 -8.82 -17.27 -4.44
C TRP A 20 -8.75 -17.91 -5.83
N ILE A 21 -8.65 -17.08 -6.85
CA ILE A 21 -8.41 -17.52 -8.23
C ILE A 21 -6.91 -17.43 -8.51
N ASP A 22 -6.30 -18.54 -8.89
CA ASP A 22 -4.92 -18.58 -9.39
C ASP A 22 -4.83 -17.89 -10.74
N CYS A 23 -4.20 -16.71 -10.76
CA CYS A 23 -3.94 -15.91 -11.95
C CYS A 23 -2.59 -16.26 -12.62
N GLY A 24 -1.97 -17.38 -12.22
CA GLY A 24 -0.76 -17.89 -12.84
C GLY A 24 0.53 -17.37 -12.21
N ALA A 25 1.64 -17.83 -12.78
CA ALA A 25 3.00 -17.44 -12.45
C ALA A 25 3.60 -16.74 -13.67
N PRO A 26 3.66 -15.40 -13.70
CA PRO A 26 4.20 -14.68 -14.85
C PRO A 26 5.69 -14.97 -15.10
N ASP A 27 6.38 -15.45 -14.06
CA ASP A 27 7.83 -15.59 -14.04
C ASP A 27 8.27 -16.89 -13.33
N PRO A 28 9.32 -17.58 -13.82
CA PRO A 28 9.92 -18.73 -13.13
C PRO A 28 10.66 -18.40 -11.83
N SER A 29 10.87 -17.13 -11.50
CA SER A 29 11.50 -16.67 -10.27
C SER A 29 10.65 -16.98 -9.04
N ASN A 30 11.28 -16.98 -7.87
CA ASN A 30 10.68 -17.47 -6.64
C ASN A 30 9.64 -16.55 -5.98
N SER A 31 9.39 -15.34 -6.52
CA SER A 31 8.41 -14.42 -5.96
C SER A 31 7.90 -13.39 -6.95
N ILE A 32 6.64 -12.97 -6.73
CA ILE A 32 6.09 -11.71 -7.23
C ILE A 32 6.04 -10.78 -6.03
N SER A 33 6.73 -9.67 -6.12
CA SER A 33 7.08 -8.82 -4.97
C SER A 33 6.42 -7.45 -5.00
N ALA A 34 5.99 -7.00 -6.18
CA ALA A 34 5.31 -5.74 -6.36
C ALA A 34 4.24 -5.83 -7.45
N MET A 35 3.14 -5.11 -7.27
CA MET A 35 2.08 -4.98 -8.25
C MET A 35 1.55 -3.55 -8.26
N ALA A 36 1.12 -3.07 -9.42
CA ALA A 36 0.52 -1.75 -9.59
C ALA A 36 -0.47 -1.77 -10.75
N VAL A 37 -1.48 -0.90 -10.67
CA VAL A 37 -2.36 -0.61 -11.81
C VAL A 37 -1.83 0.62 -12.52
N HIS A 38 -1.55 0.49 -13.82
CA HIS A 38 -1.13 1.58 -14.69
C HIS A 38 -2.07 1.65 -15.89
N LYS A 39 -2.68 2.83 -16.13
CA LYS A 39 -3.64 3.05 -17.23
C LYS A 39 -4.73 1.97 -17.33
N GLY A 40 -5.24 1.51 -16.18
CA GLY A 40 -6.30 0.51 -16.09
C GLY A 40 -5.85 -0.94 -16.29
N GLN A 41 -4.55 -1.20 -16.43
CA GLN A 41 -3.99 -2.55 -16.58
C GLN A 41 -3.15 -2.92 -15.35
N LEU A 42 -3.23 -4.18 -14.93
CA LEU A 42 -2.43 -4.70 -13.81
C LEU A 42 -1.04 -5.08 -14.31
N TYR A 43 -0.01 -4.62 -13.61
CA TYR A 43 1.38 -4.99 -13.79
C TYR A 43 1.90 -5.69 -12.54
N ALA A 44 2.77 -6.68 -12.72
CA ALA A 44 3.42 -7.45 -11.68
C ALA A 44 4.92 -7.54 -11.92
N ALA A 45 5.72 -7.34 -10.87
CA ALA A 45 7.16 -7.44 -10.94
C ALA A 45 7.66 -8.71 -10.24
N ALA A 46 8.50 -9.46 -10.94
CA ALA A 46 9.10 -10.68 -10.45
C ALA A 46 10.45 -10.41 -9.77
N SER A 47 10.71 -11.18 -8.71
CA SER A 47 11.94 -11.09 -7.94
C SER A 47 12.46 -12.45 -7.54
N HIS A 48 13.78 -12.57 -7.51
CA HIS A 48 14.47 -13.58 -6.74
C HIS A 48 14.67 -13.04 -5.32
N TYR A 49 13.73 -13.35 -4.43
CA TYR A 49 13.77 -12.88 -3.06
C TYR A 49 14.72 -13.73 -2.22
N ARG A 50 15.68 -13.07 -1.55
CA ARG A 50 16.65 -13.69 -0.65
C ARG A 50 16.09 -13.72 0.77
N ALA A 51 15.64 -14.90 1.21
CA ALA A 51 14.95 -15.07 2.49
C ALA A 51 15.83 -14.98 3.74
N GLY A 52 17.17 -14.93 3.58
CA GLY A 52 18.12 -14.84 4.69
C GLY A 52 17.91 -13.61 5.60
N GLY A 53 17.43 -12.48 5.06
CA GLY A 53 17.06 -11.31 5.86
C GLY A 53 15.87 -11.55 6.80
N SER A 54 15.10 -12.61 6.56
CA SER A 54 14.03 -13.08 7.44
C SER A 54 14.47 -14.25 8.33
N SER A 55 15.77 -14.60 8.34
CA SER A 55 16.29 -15.79 9.04
C SER A 55 15.55 -17.08 8.64
N LEU A 56 15.20 -17.17 7.35
CA LEU A 56 14.63 -18.35 6.72
C LEU A 56 15.64 -18.92 5.73
N ASP A 57 15.50 -20.20 5.43
CA ASP A 57 16.36 -20.89 4.47
C ASP A 57 16.27 -20.25 3.09
N ALA A 58 17.41 -20.26 2.39
CA ALA A 58 17.49 -19.81 1.01
C ALA A 58 16.56 -20.66 0.13
N SER A 59 15.98 -20.04 -0.89
CA SER A 59 15.24 -20.78 -1.91
C SER A 59 16.20 -21.65 -2.71
N GLU A 60 15.80 -22.89 -2.98
CA GLU A 60 16.47 -23.77 -3.95
C GLU A 60 16.27 -23.28 -5.39
N ASN A 61 15.25 -22.45 -5.64
CA ASN A 61 15.04 -21.80 -6.92
C ASN A 61 15.90 -20.53 -6.98
N THR A 62 16.94 -20.58 -7.82
CA THR A 62 17.93 -19.51 -8.04
C THR A 62 17.66 -18.68 -9.30
N THR A 63 16.50 -18.86 -9.94
CA THR A 63 16.15 -18.14 -11.16
C THR A 63 16.07 -16.64 -10.85
N PRO A 64 16.82 -15.77 -11.56
CA PRO A 64 16.78 -14.33 -11.31
C PRO A 64 15.41 -13.75 -11.70
N GLY A 65 14.94 -12.76 -10.94
CA GLY A 65 13.77 -11.96 -11.28
C GLY A 65 14.15 -10.78 -12.18
N GLY A 66 13.70 -9.57 -11.80
CA GLY A 66 14.03 -8.33 -12.53
C GLY A 66 13.12 -8.03 -13.72
N ARG A 67 12.08 -8.84 -13.92
CA ARG A 67 11.17 -8.77 -15.07
C ARG A 67 9.80 -8.25 -14.63
N ILE A 68 9.17 -7.46 -15.49
CA ILE A 68 7.84 -6.87 -15.25
C ILE A 68 6.88 -7.38 -16.30
N TYR A 69 5.68 -7.75 -15.87
CA TYR A 69 4.65 -8.34 -16.72
C TYR A 69 3.33 -7.59 -16.62
N ARG A 70 2.58 -7.54 -17.71
CA ARG A 70 1.19 -7.07 -17.75
C ARG A 70 0.24 -8.25 -17.78
N TYR A 71 -0.81 -8.19 -16.97
CA TYR A 71 -1.85 -9.22 -16.95
C TYR A 71 -2.77 -9.13 -18.17
N LEU A 72 -2.99 -10.27 -18.85
CA LEU A 72 -3.89 -10.37 -20.01
C LEU A 72 -5.24 -11.00 -19.66
N GLY A 73 -5.34 -11.67 -18.51
CA GLY A 73 -6.53 -12.40 -18.08
C GLY A 73 -6.26 -13.89 -17.88
N GLY A 74 -7.11 -14.56 -17.10
CA GLY A 74 -6.94 -15.98 -16.77
C GLY A 74 -5.61 -16.24 -16.07
N LYS A 75 -4.67 -16.90 -16.76
CA LYS A 75 -3.30 -17.14 -16.29
C LYS A 75 -2.25 -16.54 -17.20
N ASP A 76 -2.67 -15.71 -18.15
CA ASP A 76 -1.83 -15.19 -19.21
C ASP A 76 -1.24 -13.82 -18.83
N TRP A 77 0.04 -13.67 -19.15
CA TRP A 77 0.83 -12.50 -18.86
C TRP A 77 1.73 -12.16 -20.04
N GLU A 78 1.95 -10.88 -20.27
CA GLU A 78 2.81 -10.36 -21.31
C GLU A 78 4.05 -9.71 -20.69
N LEU A 79 5.24 -10.05 -21.19
CA LEU A 79 6.48 -9.41 -20.75
C LEU A 79 6.48 -7.94 -21.17
N CYS A 80 6.66 -7.05 -20.19
CA CYS A 80 6.80 -5.60 -20.38
C CYS A 80 8.22 -5.12 -20.11
N GLY A 81 9.21 -6.01 -20.15
CA GLY A 81 10.63 -5.69 -20.06
C GLY A 81 11.33 -6.28 -18.85
N GLU A 82 12.65 -6.19 -18.90
CA GLU A 82 13.58 -6.61 -17.86
C GLU A 82 14.44 -5.41 -17.46
N LEU A 83 14.68 -5.24 -16.17
CA LEU A 83 15.68 -4.31 -15.69
C LEU A 83 17.03 -5.02 -15.71
N GLU A 84 17.84 -4.73 -16.74
CA GLU A 84 19.13 -5.39 -16.95
C GLU A 84 20.04 -5.32 -15.72
N GLY A 85 20.58 -6.47 -15.31
CA GLY A 85 21.47 -6.59 -14.15
C GLY A 85 20.77 -6.60 -12.79
N HIS A 86 19.43 -6.61 -12.75
CA HIS A 86 18.65 -6.73 -11.51
C HIS A 86 18.02 -8.10 -11.40
N GLU A 87 18.11 -8.71 -10.21
CA GLU A 87 17.41 -9.97 -9.93
C GLU A 87 16.13 -9.78 -9.11
N ALA A 88 15.86 -8.56 -8.59
CA ALA A 88 14.72 -8.30 -7.73
C ALA A 88 14.24 -6.85 -7.76
N ILE A 89 12.92 -6.68 -7.84
CA ILE A 89 12.17 -5.43 -7.86
C ILE A 89 11.25 -5.41 -6.63
N LEU A 90 11.29 -4.38 -5.78
CA LEU A 90 10.35 -4.30 -4.63
C LEU A 90 9.32 -3.18 -4.78
N GLY A 91 9.62 -2.12 -5.51
CA GLY A 91 8.68 -1.05 -5.79
C GLY A 91 8.09 -1.16 -7.19
N LEU A 92 6.77 -1.03 -7.29
CA LEU A 92 6.07 -0.77 -8.55
C LEU A 92 4.95 0.24 -8.25
N ILE A 93 4.93 1.37 -8.96
CA ILE A 93 3.98 2.45 -8.66
C ILE A 93 3.61 3.24 -9.91
N ASP A 94 2.32 3.60 -10.05
CA ASP A 94 1.90 4.63 -10.98
C ASP A 94 2.07 6.01 -10.32
N PHE A 95 2.79 6.89 -10.99
CA PHE A 95 2.90 8.28 -10.56
C PHE A 95 2.74 9.21 -11.76
N ARG A 96 1.71 10.05 -11.70
CA ARG A 96 1.35 11.01 -12.75
C ARG A 96 1.22 10.34 -14.13
N GLY A 97 0.60 9.16 -14.19
CA GLY A 97 0.35 8.44 -15.43
C GLY A 97 1.59 7.81 -16.06
N ASN A 98 2.65 7.62 -15.28
CA ASN A 98 3.86 6.88 -15.64
C ASN A 98 4.06 5.74 -14.64
N LEU A 99 4.47 4.57 -15.13
CA LEU A 99 4.80 3.42 -14.28
C LEU A 99 6.29 3.44 -13.94
N TYR A 100 6.59 3.31 -12.65
CA TYR A 100 7.96 3.23 -12.14
C TYR A 100 8.19 1.92 -11.40
N ALA A 101 9.39 1.36 -11.56
CA ALA A 101 9.88 0.19 -10.87
C ALA A 101 11.17 0.51 -10.11
N SER A 102 11.38 -0.11 -8.95
CA SER A 102 12.60 0.11 -8.16
C SER A 102 13.26 -1.18 -7.72
N SER A 103 14.60 -1.19 -7.71
CA SER A 103 15.38 -2.37 -7.39
C SER A 103 15.46 -2.65 -5.88
N LEU A 104 15.36 -3.93 -5.51
CA LEU A 104 15.51 -4.36 -4.12
C LEU A 104 16.99 -4.46 -3.70
N TYR A 105 17.83 -4.93 -4.62
CA TYR A 105 19.26 -5.14 -4.41
C TYR A 105 20.07 -4.21 -5.31
N HIS A 106 21.37 -4.13 -5.04
CA HIS A 106 22.29 -3.45 -5.94
C HIS A 106 22.39 -4.19 -7.28
N PRO A 107 22.54 -3.46 -8.41
CA PRO A 107 22.69 -2.01 -8.50
C PRO A 107 21.41 -1.24 -8.12
N ALA A 108 21.53 -0.13 -7.39
CA ALA A 108 20.39 0.67 -6.98
C ALA A 108 19.80 1.49 -8.16
N GLY A 109 18.48 1.49 -8.32
CA GLY A 109 17.85 2.37 -9.31
C GLY A 109 16.33 2.46 -9.23
N LEU A 110 15.83 3.58 -9.74
CA LEU A 110 14.45 3.75 -10.18
C LEU A 110 14.42 3.70 -11.71
N TYR A 111 13.38 3.06 -12.27
CA TYR A 111 13.21 2.89 -13.70
C TYR A 111 11.81 3.30 -14.12
N ARG A 112 11.68 4.02 -15.23
CA ARG A 112 10.39 4.46 -15.78
C ARG A 112 10.06 3.70 -17.05
N TYR A 113 8.87 3.11 -17.11
CA TYR A 113 8.38 2.39 -18.28
C TYR A 113 8.14 3.33 -19.47
N GLN A 114 8.69 2.98 -20.64
CA GLN A 114 8.55 3.75 -21.88
C GLN A 114 7.55 3.12 -22.87
N GLY A 115 7.10 1.89 -22.61
CA GLY A 115 6.24 1.14 -23.52
C GLY A 115 6.95 -0.09 -24.10
N GLY A 116 6.16 -1.06 -24.56
CA GLY A 116 6.69 -2.34 -25.04
C GLY A 116 7.47 -3.05 -23.95
N THR A 117 8.78 -3.16 -24.14
CA THR A 117 9.73 -3.77 -23.19
C THR A 117 10.76 -2.79 -22.65
N GLU A 118 10.61 -1.50 -22.93
CA GLU A 118 11.62 -0.47 -22.68
C GLU A 118 11.45 0.22 -21.34
N TRP A 119 12.57 0.41 -20.63
CA TRP A 119 12.65 1.07 -19.33
C TRP A 119 13.80 2.07 -19.30
N GLU A 120 13.51 3.29 -18.86
CA GLU A 120 14.50 4.36 -18.72
C GLU A 120 15.03 4.40 -17.28
N ASN A 121 16.35 4.46 -17.12
CA ASN A 121 17.00 4.59 -15.81
C ASN A 121 16.86 6.04 -15.27
N CYS A 122 16.12 6.19 -14.17
CA CYS A 122 15.87 7.46 -13.48
C CYS A 122 16.88 7.75 -12.35
N GLY A 123 18.01 7.05 -12.32
CA GLY A 123 19.04 7.18 -11.31
C GLY A 123 18.63 6.66 -9.94
N ASN A 124 19.33 7.13 -8.91
CA ASN A 124 19.06 6.83 -7.51
C ASN A 124 19.62 7.98 -6.64
N PRO A 125 19.18 8.12 -5.38
CA PRO A 125 19.64 9.16 -4.46
C PRO A 125 20.98 8.81 -3.77
N ASN A 126 21.88 8.09 -4.45
CA ASN A 126 23.09 7.49 -3.87
C ASN A 126 22.81 6.47 -2.75
N SER A 127 21.67 5.78 -2.81
CA SER A 127 21.21 4.71 -1.92
C SER A 127 20.22 3.83 -2.70
N ARG A 128 19.97 2.59 -2.27
CA ARG A 128 18.89 1.77 -2.83
C ARG A 128 17.54 2.49 -2.80
N CYS A 129 16.77 2.33 -3.87
CA CYS A 129 15.39 2.77 -3.96
C CYS A 129 14.46 1.59 -3.67
N VAL A 130 14.19 1.29 -2.40
CA VAL A 130 13.54 0.01 -2.07
C VAL A 130 12.02 0.14 -2.02
N VAL A 131 11.52 1.01 -1.14
CA VAL A 131 10.09 1.31 -1.04
C VAL A 131 9.78 2.60 -1.79
N LEU A 132 8.68 2.62 -2.53
CA LEU A 132 8.16 3.80 -3.21
C LEU A 132 6.87 4.27 -2.53
N GLY A 133 6.67 5.59 -2.51
CA GLY A 133 5.44 6.19 -1.98
C GLY A 133 5.11 7.50 -2.67
N VAL A 134 3.85 7.90 -2.62
CA VAL A 134 3.41 9.21 -3.10
C VAL A 134 2.85 10.00 -1.93
N TRP A 135 3.37 11.20 -1.74
CA TRP A 135 2.88 12.14 -0.75
C TRP A 135 2.89 13.55 -1.32
N ASN A 136 1.80 14.29 -1.14
CA ASN A 136 1.67 15.67 -1.64
C ASN A 136 2.07 15.88 -3.11
N GLY A 137 1.76 14.89 -3.95
CA GLY A 137 2.03 14.96 -5.39
C GLY A 137 3.50 14.78 -5.75
N GLN A 138 4.32 14.27 -4.82
CA GLN A 138 5.73 13.95 -4.98
C GLN A 138 5.93 12.44 -4.94
N LEU A 139 6.85 11.93 -5.76
CA LEU A 139 7.30 10.54 -5.68
C LEU A 139 8.49 10.47 -4.71
N LEU A 140 8.37 9.58 -3.73
CA LEU A 140 9.34 9.35 -2.68
C LEU A 140 9.93 7.95 -2.79
N SER A 141 11.16 7.83 -2.30
CA SER A 141 11.84 6.56 -2.14
C SER A 141 12.44 6.46 -0.74
N GLY A 142 12.34 5.28 -0.13
CA GLY A 142 13.07 4.90 1.09
C GLY A 142 14.31 4.06 0.77
N GLY A 143 15.36 4.20 1.58
CA GLY A 143 16.62 3.48 1.42
C GLY A 143 16.93 2.49 2.55
N TYR A 144 17.73 1.46 2.24
CA TYR A 144 18.13 0.38 3.17
C TYR A 144 19.65 0.36 3.44
N ASP A 145 20.42 1.26 2.83
CA ASP A 145 21.88 1.21 2.89
C ASP A 145 22.42 1.99 4.10
N GLY A 146 22.59 1.30 5.23
CA GLY A 146 23.33 1.79 6.41
C GLY A 146 22.93 3.20 6.84
N ASP A 147 23.90 4.12 6.91
CA ASP A 147 23.72 5.54 7.29
C ASP A 147 22.72 6.32 6.40
N LYS A 148 22.20 5.69 5.34
CA LYS A 148 21.24 6.22 4.36
C LYS A 148 19.89 5.50 4.41
N GLY A 149 19.42 5.17 5.61
CA GLY A 149 18.03 4.77 5.89
C GLY A 149 16.99 5.86 5.63
N GLY A 150 17.35 6.95 4.96
CA GLY A 150 16.53 8.13 4.79
C GLY A 150 15.57 8.08 3.62
N VAL A 151 14.93 9.22 3.42
CA VAL A 151 13.89 9.43 2.41
C VAL A 151 14.41 10.39 1.36
N ALA A 152 14.16 10.09 0.09
CA ALA A 152 14.50 10.98 -1.02
C ALA A 152 13.29 11.24 -1.90
N ARG A 153 13.19 12.46 -2.42
CA ARG A 153 12.21 12.89 -3.40
C ARG A 153 12.81 12.80 -4.80
N TYR A 154 12.08 12.19 -5.72
CA TYR A 154 12.40 12.23 -7.14
C TYR A 154 11.95 13.55 -7.77
N ASN A 155 12.85 14.23 -8.49
CA ASN A 155 12.59 15.52 -9.13
C ASN A 155 12.33 15.41 -10.64
N GLY A 156 12.60 14.24 -11.25
CA GLY A 156 12.53 14.04 -12.70
C GLY A 156 13.90 13.74 -13.31
N GLY A 157 13.90 13.11 -14.49
CA GLY A 157 15.14 12.69 -15.16
C GLY A 157 15.95 11.74 -14.28
N ARG A 158 17.11 12.21 -13.81
CA ARG A 158 17.97 11.48 -12.85
C ARG A 158 18.21 12.27 -11.56
N ASP A 159 17.39 13.29 -11.31
CA ASP A 159 17.57 14.24 -10.21
C ASP A 159 16.78 13.84 -8.96
N TRP A 160 17.43 13.98 -7.81
CA TRP A 160 16.90 13.59 -6.51
C TRP A 160 17.21 14.64 -5.45
N THR A 161 16.29 14.83 -4.50
CA THR A 161 16.51 15.64 -3.29
C THR A 161 16.45 14.74 -2.08
N TYR A 162 17.52 14.70 -1.29
CA TYR A 162 17.53 14.01 -0.02
C TYR A 162 16.70 14.78 1.02
N LEU A 163 15.82 14.09 1.74
CA LEU A 163 14.96 14.68 2.78
C LEU A 163 15.45 14.36 4.20
N GLY A 164 16.62 13.75 4.33
CA GLY A 164 17.23 13.37 5.61
C GLY A 164 16.94 11.93 6.02
N THR A 165 17.67 11.50 7.05
CA THR A 165 17.47 10.22 7.75
C THR A 165 16.76 10.49 9.08
N PRO A 166 15.67 9.78 9.42
CA PRO A 166 15.15 9.85 10.78
C PRO A 166 16.21 9.39 11.81
N PRO A 167 16.25 9.98 13.02
CA PRO A 167 17.25 9.63 14.03
C PRO A 167 17.29 8.14 14.37
N GLY A 168 18.48 7.54 14.40
CA GLY A 168 18.66 6.12 14.75
C GLY A 168 18.18 5.12 13.70
N VAL A 169 17.73 5.59 12.53
CA VAL A 169 17.19 4.74 11.46
C VAL A 169 18.26 4.38 10.45
N THR A 170 18.28 3.10 10.07
CA THR A 170 19.16 2.59 8.99
C THR A 170 18.39 2.09 7.78
N GLN A 171 17.06 1.89 7.90
CA GLN A 171 16.21 1.46 6.80
C GLN A 171 14.80 2.05 6.92
N THR A 172 14.26 2.51 5.80
CA THR A 172 12.87 2.97 5.67
C THR A 172 12.05 1.96 4.86
N TYR A 173 10.95 1.45 5.42
CA TYR A 173 10.20 0.32 4.88
C TYR A 173 8.83 0.66 4.27
N SER A 174 8.18 1.71 4.76
CA SER A 174 6.80 2.02 4.38
C SER A 174 6.51 3.51 4.48
N PHE A 175 5.55 3.95 3.69
CA PHE A 175 5.04 5.32 3.68
C PHE A 175 3.52 5.30 3.84
N ALA A 176 2.98 6.25 4.61
CA ALA A 176 1.57 6.55 4.61
C ALA A 176 1.35 8.06 4.77
N SER A 177 0.30 8.58 4.15
CA SER A 177 -0.22 9.91 4.47
C SER A 177 -1.32 9.75 5.50
N HIS A 178 -1.18 10.34 6.68
CA HIS A 178 -2.22 10.39 7.71
C HIS A 178 -2.50 11.85 8.05
N PHE A 179 -3.73 12.28 7.81
CA PHE A 179 -4.17 13.68 7.89
C PHE A 179 -3.22 14.67 7.15
N GLY A 180 -2.78 14.30 5.95
CA GLY A 180 -1.92 15.12 5.09
C GLY A 180 -0.44 15.13 5.47
N GLU A 181 -0.07 14.50 6.59
CA GLU A 181 1.30 14.38 7.05
C GLU A 181 1.92 13.05 6.60
N LEU A 182 3.21 13.08 6.27
CA LEU A 182 3.95 11.88 5.85
C LEU A 182 4.45 11.12 7.08
N PHE A 183 4.03 9.86 7.18
CA PHE A 183 4.52 8.89 8.16
C PHE A 183 5.37 7.83 7.47
N VAL A 184 6.42 7.40 8.18
CA VAL A 184 7.46 6.50 7.67
C VAL A 184 7.72 5.39 8.67
N GLY A 185 7.58 4.13 8.24
CA GLY A 185 7.92 2.96 9.04
C GLY A 185 9.38 2.56 8.88
N THR A 186 10.06 2.19 9.97
CA THR A 186 11.53 2.13 10.01
C THR A 186 12.10 0.91 10.76
N TRP A 187 13.43 0.75 10.66
CA TRP A 187 14.29 -0.20 11.40
C TRP A 187 15.50 0.56 12.00
N PRO A 188 16.06 0.15 13.15
CA PRO A 188 15.89 -1.14 13.86
C PRO A 188 14.98 -1.14 15.07
N GLU A 189 14.45 0.01 15.45
CA GLU A 189 13.73 0.14 16.72
C GLU A 189 12.23 -0.12 16.59
N GLY A 190 11.69 -0.42 15.40
CA GLY A 190 10.25 -0.57 15.21
C GLY A 190 9.49 0.73 15.46
N LYS A 191 10.12 1.86 15.08
CA LYS A 191 9.55 3.21 15.23
C LYS A 191 8.91 3.69 13.94
N VAL A 192 7.94 4.58 14.11
CA VAL A 192 7.38 5.39 13.04
C VAL A 192 7.84 6.82 13.22
N PHE A 193 8.19 7.48 12.11
CA PHE A 193 8.54 8.89 12.12
C PHE A 193 7.60 9.69 11.22
N ARG A 194 7.29 10.90 11.64
CA ARG A 194 6.58 11.89 10.86
C ARG A 194 7.54 12.90 10.28
N TYR A 195 7.36 13.27 9.01
CA TYR A 195 8.18 14.28 8.36
C TYR A 195 7.84 15.67 8.91
N GLY A 196 8.82 16.31 9.57
CA GLY A 196 8.70 17.65 10.15
C GLY A 196 9.15 18.78 9.23
N GLY A 197 9.73 18.45 8.07
CA GLY A 197 10.33 19.41 7.15
C GLY A 197 11.74 18.97 6.73
N PRO A 198 12.47 19.79 5.96
CA PRO A 198 13.81 19.44 5.47
C PRO A 198 14.71 18.96 6.60
N GLU A 199 15.18 17.71 6.50
CA GLU A 199 16.04 17.05 7.48
C GLU A 199 15.47 16.97 8.91
N SER A 200 14.18 17.25 9.08
CA SER A 200 13.49 17.22 10.37
C SER A 200 12.52 16.05 10.41
N TRP A 201 12.68 15.20 11.42
CA TRP A 201 11.87 14.01 11.64
C TRP A 201 11.41 13.98 13.09
N VAL A 202 10.11 13.76 13.28
CA VAL A 202 9.48 13.68 14.59
C VAL A 202 9.17 12.23 14.92
N ASP A 203 9.62 11.75 16.08
CA ASP A 203 9.33 10.40 16.55
C ASP A 203 7.82 10.27 16.83
N ALA A 204 7.13 9.46 16.04
CA ALA A 204 5.70 9.19 16.19
C ALA A 204 5.43 7.97 17.07
N GLY A 205 6.45 7.41 17.72
CA GLY A 205 6.33 6.32 18.67
C GLY A 205 6.83 4.98 18.13
N ARG A 206 7.04 4.08 19.10
CA ARG A 206 7.53 2.71 18.89
C ARG A 206 6.37 1.72 18.97
N LEU A 207 6.34 0.76 18.05
CA LEU A 207 5.33 -0.30 18.02
C LEU A 207 5.76 -1.46 18.93
N GLY A 208 5.53 -1.32 20.23
CA GLY A 208 5.91 -2.32 21.24
C GLY A 208 7.42 -2.62 21.24
N ASP A 209 7.77 -3.91 21.38
CA ASP A 209 9.16 -4.37 21.33
C ASP A 209 9.62 -4.83 19.93
N GLU A 210 8.84 -4.48 18.92
CA GLU A 210 9.13 -4.79 17.53
C GLU A 210 10.38 -4.04 17.03
N LYS A 211 10.79 -4.38 15.81
CA LYS A 211 12.06 -3.97 15.20
C LYS A 211 11.87 -3.32 13.83
N GLU A 212 10.95 -3.81 13.01
CA GLU A 212 10.60 -3.21 11.72
C GLU A 212 9.13 -2.78 11.71
N VAL A 213 8.84 -1.66 11.05
CA VAL A 213 7.47 -1.26 10.66
C VAL A 213 7.35 -1.37 9.15
N MET A 214 6.84 -2.51 8.69
CA MET A 214 6.93 -2.96 7.30
C MET A 214 5.84 -2.43 6.39
N GLY A 215 4.63 -2.28 6.94
CA GLY A 215 3.46 -1.79 6.23
C GLY A 215 2.80 -0.71 7.04
N LEU A 216 2.42 0.39 6.39
CA LEU A 216 1.60 1.44 6.96
C LEU A 216 0.38 1.65 6.08
N MET A 217 -0.81 1.73 6.68
CA MET A 217 -2.05 1.97 5.94
C MET A 217 -3.05 2.74 6.80
N VAL A 218 -3.68 3.75 6.21
CA VAL A 218 -4.77 4.48 6.86
C VAL A 218 -6.10 3.81 6.53
N TYR A 219 -6.75 3.24 7.54
CA TYR A 219 -8.05 2.58 7.42
C TYR A 219 -9.03 3.16 8.43
N ASN A 220 -10.24 3.48 7.96
CA ASN A 220 -11.33 4.05 8.76
C ASN A 220 -10.90 5.15 9.77
N GLY A 221 -10.13 6.14 9.28
CA GLY A 221 -9.70 7.29 10.10
C GLY A 221 -8.38 7.11 10.87
N LYS A 222 -7.89 5.87 10.99
CA LYS A 222 -6.75 5.52 11.84
C LYS A 222 -5.59 4.99 11.00
N LEU A 223 -4.37 5.26 11.43
CA LEU A 223 -3.16 4.70 10.84
C LEU A 223 -2.84 3.36 11.51
N TYR A 224 -2.57 2.34 10.70
CA TYR A 224 -2.18 1.01 11.15
C TYR A 224 -0.77 0.67 10.68
N GLY A 225 0.00 -0.03 11.52
CA GLY A 225 1.36 -0.44 11.25
C GLY A 225 1.58 -1.94 11.50
N GLY A 226 2.11 -2.65 10.51
CA GLY A 226 2.47 -4.07 10.60
C GLY A 226 3.96 -4.26 10.86
N THR A 227 4.31 -5.27 11.66
CA THR A 227 5.64 -5.34 12.28
C THR A 227 6.40 -6.65 12.07
N LEU A 228 7.69 -6.62 12.41
CA LEU A 228 8.59 -7.75 12.69
C LEU A 228 9.22 -7.50 14.07
N PRO A 229 9.42 -8.51 14.95
CA PRO A 229 9.51 -9.93 14.68
C PRO A 229 8.28 -10.78 14.94
N LEU A 230 7.20 -10.22 15.48
CA LEU A 230 6.08 -11.04 15.92
C LEU A 230 4.91 -11.03 14.93
N ALA A 231 4.97 -10.29 13.81
CA ALA A 231 3.84 -10.08 12.92
C ALA A 231 2.62 -9.47 13.63
N LYS A 232 2.87 -8.48 14.48
CA LYS A 232 1.81 -7.73 15.14
C LYS A 232 1.33 -6.58 14.27
N VAL A 233 0.11 -6.13 14.55
CA VAL A 233 -0.47 -4.93 13.97
C VAL A 233 -0.82 -3.95 15.07
N PHE A 234 -0.40 -2.70 14.92
CA PHE A 234 -0.69 -1.64 15.86
C PHE A 234 -1.51 -0.54 15.20
N ARG A 235 -2.34 0.14 15.99
CA ARG A 235 -3.12 1.30 15.58
C ARG A 235 -2.59 2.56 16.26
N TYR A 236 -2.31 3.59 15.48
CA TYR A 236 -1.87 4.89 15.97
C TYR A 236 -3.01 5.60 16.69
N GLU A 237 -2.74 6.11 17.90
CA GLU A 237 -3.70 6.92 18.65
C GLU A 237 -3.37 8.40 18.58
N GLU A 238 -2.15 8.73 18.99
CA GLU A 238 -1.59 10.07 19.10
C GLU A 238 -0.07 9.99 19.17
N GLU A 239 0.61 11.14 19.19
CA GLU A 239 2.07 11.21 19.13
C GLU A 239 2.73 10.40 20.26
N GLY A 240 3.56 9.43 19.87
CA GLY A 240 4.23 8.52 20.80
C GLY A 240 3.39 7.31 21.24
N SER A 241 2.13 7.19 20.82
CA SER A 241 1.18 6.19 21.34
C SER A 241 0.56 5.30 20.26
N TRP A 242 0.70 3.99 20.46
CA TRP A 242 0.20 2.94 19.57
C TRP A 242 -0.48 1.82 20.38
N THR A 243 -1.65 1.37 19.93
CA THR A 243 -2.38 0.25 20.54
C THR A 243 -2.10 -1.04 19.78
N ASP A 244 -1.68 -2.10 20.47
CA ASP A 244 -1.58 -3.45 19.90
C ASP A 244 -2.99 -3.98 19.57
N THR A 245 -3.21 -4.35 18.31
CA THR A 245 -4.50 -4.86 17.81
C THR A 245 -4.50 -6.37 17.59
N GLY A 246 -3.35 -7.02 17.77
CA GLY A 246 -3.21 -8.46 17.66
C GLY A 246 -1.99 -8.91 16.87
N GLN A 247 -1.75 -10.22 16.95
CA GLN A 247 -0.67 -10.92 16.27
C GLN A 247 -1.25 -11.80 15.15
N LEU A 248 -0.82 -11.58 13.92
CA LEU A 248 -1.37 -12.26 12.74
C LEU A 248 -0.70 -13.60 12.45
N ASP A 249 0.61 -13.71 12.66
CA ASP A 249 1.37 -14.93 12.39
C ASP A 249 1.94 -15.51 13.69
N LYS A 250 1.68 -16.80 13.92
CA LYS A 250 2.14 -17.58 15.07
C LYS A 250 2.89 -18.85 14.66
N THR A 251 3.37 -18.93 13.42
CA THR A 251 4.14 -20.08 12.91
C THR A 251 5.21 -20.47 13.92
N PRO A 252 5.27 -21.70 14.44
CA PRO A 252 6.25 -22.06 15.49
C PRO A 252 7.68 -22.08 14.93
N ASP A 253 8.67 -22.10 15.82
CA ASP A 253 10.08 -22.41 15.49
C ASP A 253 10.77 -21.52 14.45
N VAL A 254 10.21 -20.33 14.17
CA VAL A 254 10.86 -19.30 13.33
C VAL A 254 11.27 -18.09 14.16
N LYS A 255 12.41 -17.52 13.78
CA LYS A 255 12.99 -16.35 14.46
C LYS A 255 12.19 -15.07 14.18
N TYR A 256 11.77 -14.87 12.92
CA TYR A 256 11.07 -13.67 12.49
C TYR A 256 9.74 -14.00 11.80
N ARG A 257 8.70 -13.25 12.17
CA ARG A 257 7.39 -13.22 11.54
C ARG A 257 7.10 -11.78 11.15
N ARG A 258 6.49 -11.57 9.99
CA ARG A 258 6.21 -10.26 9.41
C ARG A 258 4.72 -10.09 9.18
N ALA A 259 4.16 -8.97 9.62
CA ALA A 259 2.92 -8.41 9.08
C ALA A 259 3.35 -7.34 8.07
N TRP A 260 3.34 -7.70 6.79
CA TRP A 260 4.22 -7.07 5.81
C TRP A 260 3.52 -6.00 4.97
N THR A 261 2.70 -6.42 4.00
CA THR A 261 2.02 -5.51 3.07
C THR A 261 0.58 -5.34 3.48
N MET A 262 0.03 -4.15 3.23
CA MET A 262 -1.34 -3.80 3.57
C MET A 262 -2.07 -3.19 2.37
N ALA A 263 -3.37 -3.46 2.27
CA ALA A 263 -4.25 -2.92 1.23
C ALA A 263 -5.66 -2.71 1.77
N ILE A 264 -6.43 -1.84 1.12
CA ILE A 264 -7.85 -1.68 1.39
C ILE A 264 -8.63 -2.22 0.20
N HIS A 265 -9.62 -3.06 0.48
CA HIS A 265 -10.53 -3.62 -0.51
C HIS A 265 -11.85 -3.95 0.18
N ASP A 266 -12.98 -3.70 -0.49
CA ASP A 266 -14.33 -3.99 -0.02
C ASP A 266 -14.60 -3.49 1.42
N GLY A 267 -14.15 -2.25 1.70
CA GLY A 267 -14.29 -1.63 3.00
C GLY A 267 -13.50 -2.28 4.14
N GLN A 268 -12.53 -3.15 3.85
CA GLN A 268 -11.71 -3.86 4.85
C GLN A 268 -10.22 -3.55 4.67
N LEU A 269 -9.47 -3.62 5.78
CA LEU A 269 -8.01 -3.60 5.77
C LEU A 269 -7.48 -5.02 5.64
N PHE A 270 -6.69 -5.29 4.63
CA PHE A 270 -5.99 -6.56 4.43
C PHE A 270 -4.52 -6.45 4.85
N CYS A 271 -3.96 -7.53 5.39
CA CYS A 271 -2.55 -7.64 5.70
C CYS A 271 -2.00 -9.04 5.38
N GLY A 272 -0.91 -9.11 4.62
CA GLY A 272 -0.21 -10.36 4.30
C GLY A 272 0.91 -10.67 5.29
N THR A 273 1.13 -11.96 5.56
CA THR A 273 2.13 -12.42 6.54
C THR A 273 3.24 -13.30 5.95
N LEU A 274 4.41 -13.27 6.60
CA LEU A 274 5.52 -14.20 6.36
C LEU A 274 5.96 -14.78 7.71
N PRO A 275 6.26 -16.09 7.84
CA PRO A 275 6.34 -17.10 6.78
C PRO A 275 5.04 -17.81 6.43
N SER A 276 3.95 -17.65 7.19
CA SER A 276 2.75 -18.46 6.97
C SER A 276 2.10 -18.26 5.59
N GLY A 277 2.31 -17.10 4.95
CA GLY A 277 1.73 -16.80 3.65
C GLY A 277 0.22 -16.52 3.70
N HIS A 278 -0.34 -16.36 4.90
CA HIS A 278 -1.75 -16.01 5.07
C HIS A 278 -2.00 -14.53 4.74
N VAL A 279 -3.25 -14.26 4.34
CA VAL A 279 -3.77 -12.90 4.21
C VAL A 279 -4.93 -12.76 5.18
N HIS A 280 -4.82 -11.81 6.09
CA HIS A 280 -5.85 -11.51 7.09
C HIS A 280 -6.61 -10.25 6.69
N SER A 281 -7.89 -10.16 7.04
CA SER A 281 -8.67 -8.93 6.93
C SER A 281 -9.14 -8.44 8.30
N LEU A 282 -9.33 -7.13 8.42
CA LEU A 282 -9.91 -6.46 9.56
C LEU A 282 -11.03 -5.54 9.08
N GLU A 283 -12.19 -5.68 9.72
CA GLU A 283 -13.32 -4.77 9.56
C GLU A 283 -13.54 -4.01 10.87
N VAL A 284 -13.56 -2.67 10.81
CA VAL A 284 -13.88 -1.83 11.96
C VAL A 284 -14.99 -0.88 11.55
N GLY A 285 -16.20 -1.13 12.06
CA GLY A 285 -17.37 -0.34 11.69
C GLY A 285 -17.81 -0.56 10.24
N GLN A 286 -18.72 0.28 9.77
CA GLN A 286 -19.21 0.21 8.40
C GLN A 286 -18.34 1.11 7.51
N CYS A 287 -17.56 0.49 6.64
CA CYS A 287 -16.81 1.19 5.61
C CYS A 287 -17.26 0.66 4.25
N VAL A 288 -17.48 1.57 3.31
CA VAL A 288 -17.73 1.26 1.89
C VAL A 288 -16.65 1.96 1.08
N THR A 289 -16.16 1.28 0.05
CA THR A 289 -15.13 1.81 -0.83
C THR A 289 -15.55 1.62 -2.28
N TYR A 290 -15.04 2.49 -3.14
CA TYR A 290 -15.08 2.27 -4.59
C TYR A 290 -13.66 1.90 -5.00
N ASP A 291 -13.39 0.60 -5.16
CA ASP A 291 -12.03 0.05 -5.32
C ASP A 291 -11.48 0.18 -6.76
N HIS A 292 -11.94 1.21 -7.46
CA HIS A 292 -11.54 1.51 -8.82
C HIS A 292 -11.21 3.00 -8.93
N ALA A 293 -10.28 3.32 -9.84
CA ALA A 293 -10.05 4.71 -10.21
C ALA A 293 -11.34 5.31 -10.79
N LEU A 294 -11.72 6.50 -10.30
CA LEU A 294 -12.81 7.26 -10.91
C LEU A 294 -12.42 7.66 -12.35
N PRO A 295 -13.35 7.57 -13.32
CA PRO A 295 -13.15 8.14 -14.64
C PRO A 295 -12.82 9.63 -14.57
N ARG A 296 -12.08 10.13 -15.57
CA ARG A 296 -11.76 11.56 -15.69
C ARG A 296 -13.04 12.39 -15.87
N GLY A 297 -12.99 13.63 -15.40
CA GLY A 297 -14.09 14.60 -15.53
C GLY A 297 -14.89 14.79 -14.23
N TRP A 298 -16.00 15.51 -14.32
CA TRP A 298 -16.94 15.66 -13.22
C TRP A 298 -17.65 14.34 -12.96
N ARG A 299 -17.72 13.93 -11.69
CA ARG A 299 -18.35 12.70 -11.23
C ARG A 299 -19.28 13.04 -10.08
N HIS A 300 -20.47 12.45 -10.08
CA HIS A 300 -21.36 12.54 -8.93
C HIS A 300 -21.02 11.42 -7.95
N VAL A 301 -20.80 11.76 -6.68
CA VAL A 301 -20.55 10.79 -5.60
C VAL A 301 -21.51 11.08 -4.46
N ALA A 302 -22.24 10.07 -4.01
CA ALA A 302 -23.12 10.17 -2.86
C ALA A 302 -22.89 9.01 -1.89
N ALA A 303 -22.87 9.31 -0.60
CA ALA A 303 -22.87 8.30 0.46
C ALA A 303 -24.18 8.45 1.25
N VAL A 304 -24.90 7.34 1.44
CA VAL A 304 -26.16 7.31 2.17
C VAL A 304 -26.04 6.36 3.34
N ARG A 305 -26.39 6.86 4.54
CA ARG A 305 -26.57 6.02 5.71
C ARG A 305 -28.06 5.92 6.03
N ASN A 306 -28.59 4.71 6.02
CA ASN A 306 -29.98 4.42 6.36
C ASN A 306 -30.04 3.44 7.54
N GLY A 307 -29.82 3.96 8.76
CA GLY A 307 -29.75 3.17 9.99
C GLY A 307 -28.63 2.13 9.95
N GLU A 308 -28.97 0.92 9.57
CA GLU A 308 -28.11 -0.26 9.53
C GLU A 308 -27.29 -0.39 8.25
N LYS A 309 -27.54 0.41 7.21
CA LYS A 309 -26.82 0.33 5.93
C LYS A 309 -26.06 1.60 5.62
N VAL A 310 -24.86 1.43 5.05
CA VAL A 310 -24.12 2.48 4.36
C VAL A 310 -24.03 2.09 2.89
N LEU A 311 -24.41 3.00 2.00
CA LEU A 311 -24.36 2.82 0.55
C LEU A 311 -23.48 3.91 -0.07
N LEU A 312 -22.71 3.53 -1.09
CA LEU A 312 -21.93 4.43 -1.92
C LEU A 312 -22.47 4.39 -3.35
N TYR A 313 -22.64 5.57 -3.93
CA TYR A 313 -23.09 5.75 -5.30
C TYR A 313 -22.05 6.54 -6.09
N VAL A 314 -21.86 6.15 -7.35
CA VAL A 314 -21.09 6.90 -8.36
C VAL A 314 -21.98 7.06 -9.58
N ASP A 315 -22.16 8.30 -10.04
CA ASP A 315 -23.07 8.66 -11.15
C ASP A 315 -24.48 8.08 -10.99
N GLY A 316 -25.06 8.22 -9.80
CA GLY A 316 -26.42 7.75 -9.53
C GLY A 316 -26.54 6.24 -9.28
N LYS A 317 -25.51 5.45 -9.61
CA LYS A 317 -25.56 3.99 -9.49
C LYS A 317 -24.96 3.52 -8.17
N PRO A 318 -25.59 2.58 -7.44
CA PRO A 318 -25.01 1.97 -6.26
C PRO A 318 -23.76 1.17 -6.67
N VAL A 319 -22.63 1.44 -6.02
CA VAL A 319 -21.35 0.78 -6.30
C VAL A 319 -20.80 -0.02 -5.12
N ALA A 320 -21.26 0.27 -3.90
CA ALA A 320 -20.93 -0.51 -2.71
C ALA A 320 -22.03 -0.36 -1.65
N GLU A 321 -22.22 -1.43 -0.86
CA GLU A 321 -23.12 -1.45 0.28
C GLU A 321 -22.46 -2.21 1.44
N LYS A 322 -22.62 -1.69 2.66
CA LYS A 322 -22.27 -2.41 3.88
C LYS A 322 -23.40 -2.35 4.90
N ARG A 323 -23.82 -3.52 5.37
CA ARG A 323 -24.79 -3.66 6.46
C ARG A 323 -24.08 -3.85 7.80
N SER A 324 -24.57 -3.20 8.84
CA SER A 324 -24.13 -3.39 10.22
C SER A 324 -24.45 -4.81 10.66
N SER A 325 -23.51 -5.47 11.32
CA SER A 325 -23.73 -6.75 12.00
C SER A 325 -24.45 -6.60 13.35
N VAL A 326 -24.64 -5.36 13.81
CA VAL A 326 -25.35 -5.02 15.05
C VAL A 326 -26.70 -4.42 14.69
N ASP A 327 -27.76 -4.92 15.32
CA ASP A 327 -29.18 -4.53 15.14
C ASP A 327 -29.52 -3.11 15.66
N SER A 328 -28.52 -2.25 15.88
CA SER A 328 -28.75 -0.87 16.29
C SER A 328 -27.85 0.11 15.52
N PRO A 329 -28.40 1.27 15.08
CA PRO A 329 -27.59 2.32 14.49
C PRO A 329 -26.57 2.82 15.50
N LYS A 330 -25.27 2.74 15.17
CA LYS A 330 -24.24 3.39 15.98
C LYS A 330 -24.47 4.90 16.04
N ASP A 331 -24.49 5.46 17.24
CA ASP A 331 -24.40 6.91 17.40
C ASP A 331 -23.04 7.37 16.89
N LEU A 332 -23.04 8.28 15.91
CA LEU A 332 -21.84 8.87 15.34
C LEU A 332 -21.68 10.33 15.75
N SER A 333 -22.51 10.83 16.67
CA SER A 333 -22.39 12.18 17.21
C SER A 333 -21.05 12.33 17.90
N ASN A 334 -20.30 13.35 17.52
CA ASN A 334 -18.99 13.63 18.08
C ASN A 334 -18.63 15.12 17.84
N ASP A 335 -17.64 15.61 18.57
CA ASP A 335 -17.21 17.02 18.50
C ASP A 335 -16.22 17.31 17.35
N SER A 336 -15.97 16.33 16.47
CA SER A 336 -15.06 16.55 15.34
C SER A 336 -15.66 17.51 14.33
N ARG A 337 -14.83 18.42 13.84
CA ARG A 337 -15.21 19.35 12.78
C ARG A 337 -15.51 18.59 11.48
N LEU A 338 -16.63 18.91 10.85
CA LEU A 338 -16.91 18.48 9.48
C LEU A 338 -15.83 19.05 8.55
N ARG A 339 -15.20 18.17 7.77
CA ARG A 339 -14.18 18.52 6.78
C ARG A 339 -14.71 18.18 5.40
N ILE A 340 -14.56 19.10 4.46
CA ILE A 340 -14.92 18.91 3.04
C ILE A 340 -13.65 19.11 2.24
N GLY A 341 -13.31 18.16 1.37
CA GLY A 341 -12.07 18.20 0.59
C GLY A 341 -10.80 17.82 1.36
N PHE A 342 -10.93 17.35 2.60
CA PHE A 342 -9.82 16.83 3.42
C PHE A 342 -10.29 15.67 4.28
N GLY A 343 -9.49 14.61 4.37
CA GLY A 343 -9.84 13.40 5.10
C GLY A 343 -8.66 12.75 5.82
N PRO A 344 -8.84 11.53 6.33
CA PRO A 344 -7.80 10.82 7.09
C PRO A 344 -6.52 10.52 6.33
N GLN A 345 -6.53 10.53 5.00
CA GLN A 345 -5.33 10.31 4.21
C GLN A 345 -4.65 11.64 3.86
N ASP A 346 -5.28 12.43 3.00
CA ASP A 346 -4.73 13.68 2.46
C ASP A 346 -5.88 14.60 1.97
N PHE A 347 -5.51 15.76 1.43
CA PHE A 347 -6.39 16.66 0.71
C PHE A 347 -6.90 16.04 -0.60
N PHE A 348 -8.15 16.33 -0.93
CA PHE A 348 -8.69 16.02 -2.25
C PHE A 348 -8.05 16.93 -3.30
N LYS A 349 -7.30 16.32 -4.23
CA LYS A 349 -6.59 17.03 -5.31
C LYS A 349 -7.49 17.14 -6.54
N GLY A 350 -8.55 17.94 -6.42
CA GLY A 350 -9.54 18.18 -7.47
C GLY A 350 -10.43 19.37 -7.14
N ALA A 351 -11.51 19.53 -7.90
CA ALA A 351 -12.53 20.55 -7.65
C ALA A 351 -13.80 19.89 -7.10
N LEU A 352 -14.47 20.58 -6.18
CA LEU A 352 -15.78 20.19 -5.65
C LEU A 352 -16.82 21.21 -6.10
N ARG A 353 -18.02 20.74 -6.44
CA ARG A 353 -19.15 21.57 -6.85
C ARG A 353 -20.43 20.98 -6.26
N GLU A 354 -21.38 21.86 -5.92
CA GLU A 354 -22.74 21.47 -5.48
C GLU A 354 -22.76 20.49 -4.30
N VAL A 355 -21.93 20.75 -3.29
CA VAL A 355 -21.89 19.95 -2.07
C VAL A 355 -23.19 20.12 -1.28
N ARG A 356 -23.89 19.00 -1.01
CA ARG A 356 -25.17 18.95 -0.29
C ARG A 356 -25.06 17.97 0.88
N VAL A 357 -25.70 18.30 2.01
CA VAL A 357 -25.81 17.44 3.20
C VAL A 357 -27.27 17.38 3.61
N TYR A 358 -27.78 16.18 3.88
CA TYR A 358 -29.19 15.92 4.19
C TYR A 358 -29.32 15.33 5.59
N SER A 359 -30.39 15.70 6.31
CA SER A 359 -30.72 15.17 7.63
C SER A 359 -31.48 13.84 7.59
N ARG A 360 -31.71 13.28 6.40
CA ARG A 360 -32.37 11.99 6.16
C ARG A 360 -31.65 11.21 5.07
N PRO A 361 -31.80 9.87 5.02
CA PRO A 361 -31.39 9.10 3.85
C PRO A 361 -32.19 9.54 2.61
N LEU A 362 -31.50 9.64 1.48
CA LEU A 362 -32.11 9.82 0.16
C LEU A 362 -32.47 8.46 -0.45
N SER A 363 -33.55 8.41 -1.24
CA SER A 363 -33.86 7.24 -2.06
C SER A 363 -32.94 7.15 -3.29
N GLU A 364 -32.89 5.98 -3.90
CA GLU A 364 -32.14 5.77 -5.16
C GLU A 364 -32.60 6.73 -6.26
N SER A 365 -33.91 6.91 -6.45
CA SER A 365 -34.48 7.85 -7.43
C SER A 365 -34.08 9.32 -7.20
N GLU A 366 -33.93 9.73 -5.94
CA GLU A 366 -33.46 11.08 -5.60
C GLU A 366 -31.98 11.25 -5.99
N ILE A 367 -31.15 10.24 -5.74
CA ILE A 367 -29.72 10.24 -6.08
C ILE A 367 -29.52 10.23 -7.60
N GLU A 368 -30.29 9.41 -8.32
CA GLU A 368 -30.28 9.38 -9.80
C GLU A 368 -30.61 10.76 -10.37
N SER A 369 -31.68 11.40 -9.87
CA SER A 369 -32.07 12.75 -10.28
C SER A 369 -30.94 13.76 -10.05
N LEU A 370 -30.33 13.75 -8.86
CA LEU A 370 -29.22 14.64 -8.52
C LEU A 370 -27.95 14.40 -9.35
N SER A 371 -27.72 13.16 -9.78
CA SER A 371 -26.54 12.81 -10.60
C SER A 371 -26.61 13.30 -12.04
N SER A 372 -27.80 13.74 -12.48
CA SER A 372 -28.06 14.23 -13.84
C SER A 372 -28.06 15.75 -13.98
N LEU A 373 -27.90 16.47 -12.86
CA LEU A 373 -27.72 17.93 -12.82
C LEU A 373 -26.32 18.33 -13.30
#